data_AF-A0A2D6U499-F1
#
_entry.id   AF-A0A2D6U499-F1
#
_cell.length_a   1.000
_cell.length_b   1.000
_cell.length_c   1.000
_cell.angle_alpha   90.00
_cell.angle_beta   90.00
_cell.angle_gamma   90.00
#
_symmetry.space_group_name_H-M   'P 1'
#
loop_
_entity.id
_entity.type
_entity.pdbx_description
1 polymer ?
#
loop_
_entity_poly.entity_id
_entity_poly.type
_entity_poly.pdbx_seq_one_letter_code
_entity_poly.pdbx_strand_id
1 'polypeptide(L)'
;MAKRSHPRRGSMAFSPRKRAKRPFGHVKSWPKTEASEVRIQGFAGWKAGMTHVLARDLNPRSPSAGQEKRIPVTVVECPKMRVLGVR
;
A
#
# COMPACT_ATOMS: atom_id res chain seq x y z
N MET A 1 -19.15 -36.42 -20.60
CA MET A 1 -17.97 -36.12 -19.76
C MET A 1 -18.12 -34.69 -19.24
N ALA A 2 -18.35 -34.48 -17.94
CA ALA A 2 -18.51 -33.14 -17.39
C ALA A 2 -17.25 -32.30 -17.67
N LYS A 3 -17.39 -31.16 -18.35
CA LYS A 3 -16.28 -30.23 -18.60
C LYS A 3 -15.69 -29.84 -17.25
N ARG A 4 -14.45 -30.25 -16.99
CA ARG A 4 -13.70 -29.88 -15.80
C ARG A 4 -13.59 -28.34 -15.78
N SER A 5 -14.38 -27.70 -14.94
CA SER A 5 -14.37 -26.24 -14.78
C SER A 5 -13.31 -25.88 -13.75
N HIS A 6 -12.41 -24.96 -14.10
CA HIS A 6 -11.47 -24.36 -13.16
C HIS A 6 -11.48 -22.84 -13.36
N PRO A 7 -11.38 -22.03 -12.29
CA PRO A 7 -11.24 -20.59 -12.39
C PRO A 7 -10.08 -20.14 -13.28
N ARG A 8 -10.21 -18.97 -13.91
CA ARG A 8 -9.14 -18.41 -14.72
C ARG A 8 -7.91 -18.13 -13.86
N ARG A 9 -6.71 -18.47 -14.36
CA ARG A 9 -5.45 -18.17 -13.67
C ARG A 9 -5.04 -16.71 -13.91
N GLY A 10 -4.77 -15.99 -12.82
CA GLY A 10 -4.34 -14.58 -12.84
C GLY A 10 -5.46 -13.58 -13.14
N SER A 11 -5.18 -12.29 -13.06
CA SER A 11 -6.13 -11.21 -13.37
C SER A 11 -5.81 -10.54 -14.72
N MET A 12 -6.84 -10.34 -15.57
CA MET A 12 -6.73 -9.62 -16.86
C MET A 12 -6.50 -8.12 -16.67
N ALA A 13 -6.93 -7.55 -15.55
CA ALA A 13 -6.78 -6.12 -15.25
C ALA A 13 -5.31 -5.67 -15.16
N PHE A 14 -4.37 -6.60 -14.96
CA PHE A 14 -2.93 -6.32 -14.91
C PHE A 14 -2.22 -6.64 -16.25
N SER A 15 -2.97 -6.76 -17.35
CA SER A 15 -2.43 -6.90 -18.70
C SER A 15 -2.33 -5.53 -19.38
N PRO A 16 -1.31 -5.29 -20.23
CA PRO A 16 -0.17 -6.14 -20.54
C PRO A 16 0.86 -6.19 -19.41
N ARG A 17 1.39 -7.38 -19.12
CA ARG A 17 2.46 -7.61 -18.12
C ARG A 17 3.82 -7.29 -18.73
N LYS A 18 4.11 -6.01 -18.88
CA LYS A 18 5.36 -5.49 -19.45
C LYS A 18 6.16 -4.69 -18.41
N ARG A 19 7.45 -4.46 -18.70
CA ARG A 19 8.28 -3.59 -17.86
C ARG A 19 7.69 -2.18 -17.80
N ALA A 20 7.72 -1.57 -16.62
CA ALA A 20 7.34 -0.17 -16.46
C ALA A 20 8.31 0.72 -17.23
N LYS A 21 7.81 1.86 -17.75
CA LYS A 21 8.66 2.85 -18.45
C LYS A 21 9.65 3.56 -17.52
N ARG A 22 9.42 3.50 -16.21
CA ARG A 22 10.18 4.22 -15.19
C ARG A 22 10.31 3.38 -13.92
N PRO A 23 11.35 3.57 -13.11
CA PRO A 23 11.60 2.77 -11.92
C PRO A 23 10.68 3.11 -10.73
N PHE A 24 10.00 4.26 -10.73
CA PHE A 24 9.11 4.71 -9.66
C PHE A 24 7.64 4.80 -10.08
N GLY A 25 6.73 4.58 -9.13
CA GLY A 25 5.27 4.61 -9.38
C GLY A 25 4.76 5.98 -9.85
N HIS A 26 3.70 6.00 -10.66
CA HIS A 26 2.95 7.22 -11.01
C HIS A 26 1.66 7.30 -10.22
N VAL A 27 1.47 8.41 -9.51
CA VAL A 27 0.20 8.72 -8.88
C VAL A 27 -0.78 9.11 -10.00
N LYS A 28 -1.74 8.23 -10.29
CA LYS A 28 -2.73 8.45 -11.36
C LYS A 28 -3.88 9.34 -10.92
N SER A 29 -4.20 9.35 -9.63
CA SER A 29 -5.30 10.10 -9.05
C SER A 29 -4.94 10.50 -7.63
N TRP A 30 -5.30 11.72 -7.26
CA TRP A 30 -5.16 12.25 -5.92
C TRP A 30 -6.51 12.21 -5.19
N PRO A 31 -6.53 11.95 -3.87
CA PRO A 31 -7.77 12.00 -3.10
C PRO A 31 -8.37 13.40 -3.12
N LYS A 32 -9.70 13.48 -3.28
CA LYS A 32 -10.43 14.72 -2.98
C LYS A 32 -10.40 14.91 -1.46
N THR A 33 -10.06 16.12 -1.01
CA THR A 33 -10.01 16.43 0.42
C THR A 33 -10.84 17.67 0.71
N GLU A 34 -11.62 17.61 1.79
CA GLU A 34 -12.34 18.75 2.37
C GLU A 34 -11.53 19.40 3.51
N ALA A 35 -10.22 19.11 3.59
CA ALA A 35 -9.37 19.67 4.61
C ALA A 35 -9.38 21.20 4.52
N SER A 36 -9.61 21.85 5.66
CA SER A 36 -9.55 23.31 5.79
C SER A 36 -8.14 23.88 5.63
N GLU A 37 -7.11 23.03 5.75
CA GLU A 37 -5.70 23.42 5.71
C GLU A 37 -4.95 22.77 4.55
N VAL A 38 -3.94 23.47 4.03
CA VAL A 38 -3.05 22.96 2.99
C VAL A 38 -2.17 21.85 3.55
N ARG A 39 -2.22 20.65 2.94
CA ARG A 39 -1.45 19.48 3.34
C ARG A 39 -0.81 18.79 2.14
N ILE A 40 0.33 18.15 2.38
CA ILE A 40 0.98 17.28 1.40
C ILE A 40 0.18 15.99 1.27
N GLN A 41 -0.23 15.63 0.05
CA GLN A 41 -1.04 14.42 -0.20
C GLN A 41 -0.22 13.16 -0.47
N GLY A 42 1.08 13.29 -0.73
CA GLY A 42 1.95 12.15 -1.03
C GLY A 42 3.40 12.44 -0.71
N PHE A 43 4.13 11.38 -0.36
CA PHE A 43 5.54 11.46 0.01
C PHE A 43 6.35 10.38 -0.73
N ALA A 44 7.61 10.65 -0.98
CA ALA A 44 8.53 9.68 -1.57
C ALA A 44 9.37 9.02 -0.48
N GLY A 45 9.58 7.71 -0.59
CA GLY A 45 10.41 6.95 0.33
C GLY A 45 10.98 5.70 -0.32
N TRP A 46 11.96 5.10 0.35
CA TRP A 46 12.67 3.91 -0.10
C TRP A 46 12.38 2.74 0.84
N LYS A 47 12.11 1.55 0.28
CA LYS A 47 11.91 0.35 1.09
C LYS A 47 13.25 -0.04 1.73
N ALA A 48 13.33 0.03 3.05
CA ALA A 48 14.52 -0.38 3.81
C ALA A 48 14.47 -1.89 4.11
N GLY A 49 13.33 -2.40 4.57
CA GLY A 49 13.22 -3.80 4.97
C GLY A 49 11.89 -4.14 5.62
N MET A 50 11.83 -5.29 6.27
CA MET A 50 10.66 -5.77 7.01
C MET A 50 11.07 -6.20 8.41
N THR A 51 10.17 -6.02 9.37
CA THR A 51 10.33 -6.49 10.76
C THR A 51 8.97 -6.94 11.31
N HIS A 52 8.92 -7.31 12.58
CA HIS A 52 7.68 -7.65 13.26
C HIS A 52 7.39 -6.64 14.37
N VAL A 53 6.12 -6.31 14.53
CA VAL A 53 5.62 -5.54 15.67
C VAL A 53 4.66 -6.42 16.46
N LEU A 54 4.73 -6.33 17.78
CA LEU A 54 3.71 -6.86 18.65
C LEU A 54 2.66 -5.77 18.87
N ALA A 55 1.41 -6.05 18.50
CA ALA A 55 0.31 -5.11 18.59
C ALA A 55 -0.93 -5.78 19.15
N ARG A 56 -1.65 -5.08 20.03
CA ARG A 56 -2.88 -5.58 20.61
C ARG A 56 -4.05 -5.45 19.63
N ASP A 57 -4.84 -6.50 19.47
CA ASP A 57 -6.05 -6.44 18.66
C ASP A 57 -7.16 -5.68 19.41
N LEU A 58 -7.50 -4.49 18.93
CA LEU A 58 -8.52 -3.62 19.52
C LEU A 58 -9.92 -3.86 18.93
N ASN A 59 -10.07 -4.75 17.94
CA ASN A 59 -11.39 -5.03 17.38
C ASN A 59 -12.18 -5.97 18.33
N PRO A 60 -13.29 -5.50 18.93
CA PRO A 60 -14.05 -6.30 19.90
C PRO A 60 -14.77 -7.51 19.28
N ARG A 61 -14.97 -7.51 17.95
CA ARG A 61 -15.62 -8.62 17.22
C ARG A 61 -14.63 -9.65 16.70
N SER A 62 -13.33 -9.44 16.94
CA SER A 62 -12.28 -10.36 16.52
C SER A 62 -12.23 -11.56 17.48
N PRO A 63 -12.01 -12.79 16.97
CA PRO A 63 -11.76 -13.96 17.82
C PRO A 63 -10.54 -13.82 18.75
N SER A 64 -9.67 -12.84 18.50
CA SER A 64 -8.45 -12.57 19.24
C SER A 64 -8.46 -11.16 19.86
N ALA A 65 -9.66 -10.62 20.10
CA ALA A 65 -9.85 -9.34 20.77
C ALA A 65 -9.08 -9.28 22.09
N GLY A 66 -8.32 -8.21 22.29
CA GLY A 66 -7.52 -7.98 23.49
C GLY A 66 -6.21 -8.78 23.58
N GLN A 67 -5.94 -9.70 22.65
CA GLN A 67 -4.67 -10.45 22.59
C GLN A 67 -3.59 -9.68 21.81
N GLU A 68 -2.33 -9.96 22.12
CA GLU A 68 -1.17 -9.42 21.41
C GLU A 68 -0.84 -10.28 20.19
N LYS A 69 -0.71 -9.64 19.02
CA LYS A 69 -0.44 -10.27 17.74
C LYS A 69 0.91 -9.83 17.20
N ARG A 70 1.66 -10.78 16.64
CA ARG A 70 2.88 -10.51 15.89
C ARG A 70 2.55 -10.20 14.43
N ILE A 71 2.70 -8.95 14.03
CA ILE A 71 2.33 -8.44 12.71
C ILE A 71 3.58 -8.14 11.88
N PRO A 72 3.72 -8.68 10.65
CA PRO A 72 4.80 -8.31 9.76
C PRO A 72 4.57 -6.89 9.23
N VAL A 73 5.57 -6.03 9.39
CA VAL A 73 5.55 -4.64 8.92
C VAL A 73 6.68 -4.38 7.94
N THR A 74 6.49 -3.39 7.06
CA THR A 74 7.54 -2.90 6.15
C THR A 74 8.02 -1.55 6.61
N VAL A 75 9.34 -1.39 6.74
CA VAL A 75 9.97 -0.10 7.05
C VAL A 75 10.29 0.60 5.74
N VAL A 76 9.77 1.83 5.59
CA VAL A 76 10.06 2.72 4.47
C VAL A 76 10.83 3.91 5.03
N GLU A 77 12.05 4.13 4.53
CA GLU A 77 12.87 5.29 4.84
C GLU A 77 12.36 6.50 4.06
N CYS A 78 12.08 7.60 4.77
CA CYS A 78 11.48 8.81 4.23
C CYS A 78 12.30 10.04 4.68
N PRO A 79 13.37 10.43 3.95
CA PRO A 79 14.15 11.63 4.29
C PRO A 79 13.34 12.91 4.07
N LYS A 80 13.71 14.00 4.75
CA LYS A 80 13.03 15.30 4.63
C LYS A 80 13.10 15.82 3.19
N MET A 81 11.95 15.96 2.53
CA MET A 81 11.85 16.54 1.19
C MET A 81 11.82 18.06 1.23
N ARG A 82 12.49 18.72 0.28
CA ARG A 82 12.42 20.17 0.07
C ARG A 82 11.52 20.48 -1.12
N VAL A 83 10.65 21.48 -0.97
CA VAL A 83 9.81 21.96 -2.08
C VAL A 83 10.65 22.91 -2.93
N LEU A 84 10.80 22.59 -4.21
CA LEU A 84 11.60 23.40 -5.15
C LEU A 84 10.72 24.25 -6.09
N GLY A 85 9.44 23.91 -6.23
CA GLY A 85 8.52 24.63 -7.11
C GLY A 85 7.11 24.06 -7.07
N VAL A 86 6.18 24.79 -7.68
CA VAL A 86 4.78 24.44 -7.86
C VAL A 86 4.47 24.53 -9.36
N ARG A 87 3.60 23.65 -9.86
CA ARG A 87 3.11 23.65 -11.23
C ARG A 87 1.64 23.99 -11.27
#